data_AF-A0A4P7L7G2-F1
#
_entry.id   AF-A0A4P7L7G2-F1
#
_cell.length_a   1.000
_cell.length_b   1.000
_cell.length_c   1.000
_cell.angle_alpha   90.00
_cell.angle_beta   90.00
_cell.angle_gamma   90.00
#
_symmetry.space_group_name_H-M   'P 1'
#
loop_
_entity.id
_entity.type
_entity.pdbx_description
1 polymer ?
#
loop_
_entity_poly.entity_id
_entity_poly.type
_entity_poly.pdbx_seq_one_letter_code
_entity_poly.pdbx_strand_id
1 'polypeptide(L)' 'MCKTLADYHEEYQGLYKQYDSIVKKQLSLSLDSIRAKKYWQEILPSADLSVLADVLANALYCAGHEILSGK' A
#
# COMPACT_ATOMS: atom_id res chain seq x y z
N MET A 1 18.97 -3.51 21.75
CA MET A 1 19.53 -2.37 20.99
C MET A 1 18.41 -1.38 20.73
N CYS A 2 18.68 -0.08 20.80
CA CYS A 2 17.71 0.96 20.44
C CYS A 2 17.65 1.08 18.91
N LYS A 3 16.46 1.18 18.31
CA LYS A 3 16.30 1.38 16.86
C LYS A 3 16.86 2.75 16.46
N THR A 4 17.57 2.80 15.34
CA THR A 4 18.07 4.03 14.72
C THR A 4 17.02 4.63 13.79
N LEU A 5 17.17 5.91 13.42
CA LEU A 5 16.31 6.55 12.42
C LEU A 5 16.35 5.84 11.06
N ALA A 6 17.49 5.24 10.71
CA ALA A 6 17.63 4.44 9.49
C ALA A 6 16.75 3.18 9.57
N ASP A 7 16.71 2.50 10.72
CA ASP A 7 15.88 1.30 10.91
C ASP A 7 14.39 1.63 10.75
N TYR A 8 13.94 2.75 11.31
CA TYR A 8 12.55 3.21 11.13
C TYR A 8 12.23 3.55 9.67
N HIS A 9 13.18 4.15 8.95
CA HIS A 9 13.00 4.46 7.54
C HIS A 9 12.92 3.19 6.68
N GLU A 10 13.78 2.21 6.92
CA GLU A 10 13.76 0.93 6.21
C GLU A 10 12.48 0.13 6.47
N GLU A 11 12.02 0.09 7.74
CA GLU A 11 10.77 -0.56 8.13
C GLU A 11 9.58 0.10 7.42
N TYR A 12 9.51 1.44 7.44
CA TYR A 12 8.48 2.20 6.70
C TYR A 12 8.50 1.88 5.20
N GLN A 13 9.67 1.92 4.56
CA GLN A 13 9.81 1.63 3.13
C GLN A 13 9.43 0.20 2.78
N GLY A 14 9.74 -0.77 3.66
CA GLY A 14 9.33 -2.15 3.52
C GLY A 14 7.81 -2.32 3.54
N LEU A 15 7.15 -1.75 4.56
CA LEU A 15 5.70 -1.77 4.69
C LEU A 15 5.01 -1.05 3.51
N TYR A 16 5.53 0.11 3.12
CA TYR A 16 4.99 0.89 1.99
C TYR A 16 5.01 0.06 0.71
N LYS A 17 6.16 -0.57 0.37
CA LYS A 17 6.28 -1.42 -0.83
C LYS A 17 5.33 -2.62 -0.79
N GLN A 18 5.16 -3.23 0.39
CA GLN A 18 4.26 -4.37 0.54
C GLN A 18 2.80 -3.96 0.27
N TYR A 19 2.34 -2.89 0.90
CA TYR A 19 0.95 -2.41 0.75
C TYR A 19 0.70 -1.89 -0.67
N ASP A 20 1.63 -1.10 -1.23
CA ASP A 20 1.55 -0.56 -2.60
C ASP A 20 1.43 -1.66 -3.65
N SER A 21 2.17 -2.77 -3.49
CA SER A 21 2.10 -3.93 -4.40
C SER A 21 0.70 -4.57 -4.42
N ILE A 22 0.05 -4.70 -3.27
CA ILE A 22 -1.29 -5.30 -3.18
C ILE A 22 -2.34 -4.36 -3.76
N VAL A 23 -2.27 -3.07 -3.41
CA VAL A 23 -3.18 -2.04 -3.93
C VAL A 23 -3.08 -1.94 -5.46
N LYS A 24 -1.87 -1.91 -6.02
CA LYS A 24 -1.67 -1.88 -7.49
C LYS A 24 -2.20 -3.13 -8.18
N LYS A 25 -2.03 -4.31 -7.60
CA LYS A 25 -2.61 -5.56 -8.15
C LYS A 25 -4.14 -5.54 -8.15
N GLN A 26 -4.75 -4.96 -7.13
CA GLN A 26 -6.19 -4.81 -7.05
C GLN A 26 -6.72 -3.78 -8.08
N LEU A 27 -6.05 -2.63 -8.20
CA LEU A 27 -6.41 -1.58 -9.17
C LEU A 27 -6.22 -2.03 -10.63
N SER A 28 -5.18 -2.81 -10.91
CA SER A 28 -4.94 -3.39 -12.24
C SER A 28 -5.81 -4.62 -12.56
N LEU A 29 -6.74 -5.00 -11.67
CA LEU A 29 -7.57 -6.20 -11.79
C LEU A 29 -6.78 -7.52 -11.88
N SER A 30 -5.49 -7.50 -11.54
CA SER A 30 -4.62 -8.68 -11.46
C SER A 30 -4.92 -9.55 -10.22
N LEU A 31 -5.70 -9.03 -9.28
CA LEU A 31 -6.13 -9.71 -8.06
C LEU A 31 -7.64 -9.56 -7.90
N ASP A 32 -8.36 -10.69 -7.93
CA ASP A 32 -9.81 -10.71 -7.70
C ASP A 32 -10.17 -10.34 -6.24
N SER A 33 -11.43 -9.99 -6.01
CA SER A 33 -11.91 -9.53 -4.72
C SER A 33 -11.83 -10.58 -3.60
N ILE A 34 -11.88 -11.88 -3.94
CA ILE A 34 -11.79 -12.98 -2.97
C ILE A 34 -10.35 -13.09 -2.46
N ARG A 35 -9.37 -13.10 -3.38
CA ARG A 35 -7.95 -13.14 -3.03
C ARG A 35 -7.50 -11.86 -2.33
N ALA A 36 -7.96 -10.70 -2.81
CA ALA A 36 -7.69 -9.42 -2.16
C ALA A 36 -8.19 -9.40 -0.72
N LYS A 37 -9.43 -9.85 -0.47
CA LYS A 37 -9.98 -9.98 0.87
C LYS A 37 -9.11 -10.85 1.77
N LYS A 38 -8.66 -12.01 1.28
CA LYS A 38 -7.79 -12.91 2.05
C LYS A 38 -6.47 -12.23 2.45
N TYR A 39 -5.80 -11.58 1.51
CA TYR A 39 -4.56 -10.84 1.81
C TYR A 39 -4.77 -9.74 2.85
N TRP A 40 -5.83 -8.94 2.71
CA TRP A 40 -6.11 -7.88 3.67
C TRP A 40 -6.49 -8.42 5.05
N GLN A 41 -7.21 -9.54 5.13
CA GLN A 41 -7.50 -10.19 6.41
C GLN A 41 -6.24 -10.68 7.14
N GLU A 42 -5.22 -11.11 6.40
CA GLU A 42 -3.94 -11.53 6.96
C GLU A 42 -3.08 -10.33 7.40
N ILE A 43 -3.15 -9.20 6.68
CA ILE A 43 -2.27 -8.04 6.88
C ILE A 43 -2.83 -7.03 7.88
N LEU A 44 -4.13 -6.71 7.82
CA LEU A 44 -4.75 -5.65 8.63
C LEU A 44 -4.53 -5.79 10.15
N PRO A 45 -4.51 -6.99 10.76
CA PRO A 45 -4.31 -7.12 12.20
C PRO A 45 -2.96 -6.59 12.72
N SER A 46 -1.93 -6.58 11.86
CA SER A 46 -0.58 -6.11 12.19
C SER A 46 -0.14 -4.93 11.33
N ALA A 47 -1.06 -4.30 10.60
CA ALA A 47 -0.74 -3.23 9.68
C ALA A 47 -0.41 -1.93 10.42
N ASP A 48 0.61 -1.21 9.95
CA ASP A 48 0.78 0.19 10.30
C ASP A 48 -0.20 1.02 9.48
N LEU A 49 -1.24 1.52 10.14
CA LEU A 49 -2.32 2.26 9.50
C LEU A 49 -1.85 3.60 8.91
N SER A 50 -0.77 4.19 9.43
CA SER A 50 -0.23 5.44 8.89
C SER A 50 0.41 5.18 7.52
N VAL A 51 1.23 4.14 7.42
CA VAL A 51 1.84 3.72 6.15
C VAL A 51 0.78 3.29 5.14
N LEU A 52 -0.25 2.56 5.59
CA LEU A 52 -1.35 2.16 4.72
C LEU A 52 -2.14 3.36 4.20
N ALA A 53 -2.40 4.37 5.05
CA ALA A 53 -3.08 5.59 4.64
C ALA A 53 -2.28 6.36 3.57
N ASP A 54 -0.96 6.46 3.73
CA ASP A 54 -0.09 7.10 2.74
C ASP A 54 -0.14 6.39 1.38
N VAL A 55 -0.08 5.06 1.39
CA VAL A 55 -0.18 4.25 0.17
C VAL A 55 -1.53 4.46 -0.53
N LEU A 56 -2.64 4.46 0.22
CA LEU A 56 -3.97 4.68 -0.34
C LEU A 56 -4.12 6.10 -0.89
N ALA A 57 -3.62 7.11 -0.19
CA ALA A 57 -3.62 8.49 -0.65
C ALA A 57 -2.84 8.65 -1.96
N ASN A 58 -1.65 8.04 -2.04
CA ASN A 58 -0.85 8.05 -3.26
C ASN A 58 -1.55 7.31 -4.42
N ALA A 59 -2.17 6.16 -4.15
CA ALA A 59 -2.90 5.41 -5.17
C ALA A 59 -4.10 6.21 -5.74
N LEU A 60 -4.85 6.89 -4.87
CA LEU A 60 -5.95 7.77 -5.28
C LEU A 60 -5.45 8.98 -6.06
N TYR A 61 -4.34 9.59 -5.62
CA TYR A 61 -3.70 10.70 -6.34
C TYR A 61 -3.28 10.28 -7.74
N CYS A 62 -2.60 9.13 -7.89
CA CYS A 62 -2.19 8.59 -9.19
C CYS A 62 -3.39 8.33 -10.10
N ALA A 63 -4.41 7.62 -9.61
CA ALA A 63 -5.61 7.32 -10.39
C ALA A 63 -6.36 8.60 -10.81
N GLY A 64 -6.47 9.59 -9.91
CA GLY A 64 -7.06 10.89 -10.23
C GLY A 64 -6.24 11.66 -11.26
N HIS A 65 -4.91 11.64 -11.14
CA HIS A 65 -4.02 12.29 -12.09
C HIS A 65 -4.10 11.66 -13.48
N GLU A 66 -4.16 10.32 -13.59
CA GLU A 66 -4.37 9.61 -14.86
C GLU A 66 -5.65 10.10 -15.56
N ILE A 67 -6.77 10.14 -14.84
CA ILE A 67 -8.05 10.62 -15.37
C ILE A 67 -7.96 12.08 -15.84
N LEU A 68 -7.37 12.96 -15.03
CA LEU A 68 -7.28 14.40 -15.32
C LEU A 68 -6.30 14.72 -16.45
N SER A 69 -5.24 13.91 -16.60
CA SER A 69 -4.21 14.12 -17.61
C SER A 69 -4.61 13.59 -19.00
N GLY A 70 -5.78 12.96 -19.14
CA GLY A 70 -6.37 12.59 -20.43
C GLY A 70 -5.52 11.62 -21.25
N LYS A 71 -4.64 10.85 -20.59
CA LYS A 71 -3.89 9.75 -21.17
C LYS A 71 -4.58 8.43 -20.87
#